data_AF-A0A0Q5TZA0-F1
#
_entry.id   AF-A0A0Q5TZA0-F1
#
_cell.length_a   1.000
_cell.length_b   1.000
_cell.length_c   1.000
_cell.angle_alpha   90.00
_cell.angle_beta   90.00
_cell.angle_gamma   90.00
#
_symmetry.space_group_name_H-M   'P 1'
#
loop_
_entity.id
_entity.type
_entity.pdbx_description
1 polymer ?
#
loop_
_entity_poly.entity_id
_entity_poly.type
_entity_poly.pdbx_seq_one_letter_code
_entity_poly.pdbx_strand_id
1 'polypeptide(L)'
;MKTLYLLLSLLSIAFFGYSQNPVIPGYYADPSIKKFNGKYYLYVTTDGYGEFGNDGQTLVWVSDDLVVWKAEKVEGLPNETVWAPAVSKGKDGKYYLYRQNSVDYSGYAYKGDTPTGPFKQMNHIGGFDLEPFIDPVSGKTFVISASKELFEMNNDLKSPDYLVKVEKKIPLKGTLFDFTEAPYMLHKDGLYYLMWAGGRCWQRSYNIKYAVSKNIDGPYTSIDNGIVLATNEAEGILGPGHNSVIELNGRWFIFYHRQDPDSSNPCSFRFTCMSEITFDRNGKIQLTQLINDLPKTLGIKPKMINFALNAETFANTERLTHRAMYAVDGKNDTRWTTEVNQKGQLSINLGAERQIKQIEIDFEYPDKWHTFKLEYSKDNQNWTTIADHTQQAVQAYPNMFNEVDIKANFIRLSINNSEDRTASVWEIKVWGNP
;
A
#
# COMPACT_ATOMS: atom_id res chain seq x y z
N MET A 1 40.13 -31.37 39.60
CA MET A 1 39.45 -30.19 39.03
C MET A 1 39.40 -30.36 37.51
N LYS A 2 38.24 -30.71 36.95
CA LYS A 2 38.00 -30.70 35.50
C LYS A 2 36.85 -29.73 35.25
N THR A 3 37.17 -28.60 34.63
CA THR A 3 36.21 -27.55 34.28
C THR A 3 35.44 -28.00 33.05
N LEU A 4 34.12 -28.13 33.19
CA LEU A 4 33.20 -28.47 32.10
C LEU A 4 32.78 -27.15 31.42
N TYR A 5 33.19 -26.95 30.16
CA TYR A 5 32.71 -25.83 29.36
C TYR A 5 31.33 -26.20 28.78
N LEU A 6 30.30 -25.45 29.21
CA LEU A 6 28.96 -25.52 28.65
C LEU A 6 28.94 -24.68 27.36
N LEU A 7 28.89 -25.33 26.20
CA LEU A 7 28.58 -24.64 24.95
C LEU A 7 27.11 -24.22 24.98
N LEU A 8 26.83 -22.92 25.14
CA LEU A 8 25.55 -22.35 24.77
C LEU A 8 25.46 -22.32 23.24
N SER A 9 24.66 -23.21 22.67
CA SER A 9 24.15 -23.04 21.31
C SER A 9 23.19 -21.84 21.30
N LEU A 10 23.63 -20.72 20.74
CA LEU A 10 22.73 -19.65 20.31
C LEU A 10 21.79 -20.23 19.24
N LEU A 11 20.54 -20.49 19.61
CA LEU A 11 19.48 -20.66 18.61
C LEU A 11 19.32 -19.31 17.89
N SER A 12 19.85 -19.22 16.68
CA SER A 12 19.46 -18.20 15.72
C SER A 12 17.98 -18.43 15.37
N ILE A 13 17.10 -17.65 15.99
CA ILE A 13 15.72 -17.53 15.51
C ILE A 13 15.84 -16.88 14.14
N ALA A 14 15.64 -17.67 13.08
CA ALA A 14 15.51 -17.15 11.74
C ALA A 14 14.28 -16.26 11.70
N PHE A 15 14.50 -14.96 11.54
CA PHE A 15 13.43 -14.02 11.25
C PHE A 15 13.01 -14.26 9.79
N PHE A 16 11.75 -14.62 9.56
CA PHE A 16 11.19 -14.90 8.23
C PHE A 16 10.87 -13.56 7.54
N GLY A 17 11.00 -13.44 6.22
CA GLY A 17 10.64 -12.20 5.50
C GLY A 17 9.19 -11.80 5.79
N TYR A 18 8.98 -10.61 6.36
CA TYR A 18 7.72 -10.17 6.95
C TYR A 18 6.92 -9.25 6.03
N SER A 19 5.60 -9.37 6.06
CA SER A 19 4.74 -8.21 5.77
C SER A 19 4.69 -7.40 7.06
N GLN A 20 5.57 -6.41 7.16
CA GLN A 20 5.61 -5.43 8.23
C GLN A 20 4.76 -4.22 7.86
N ASN A 21 4.25 -3.46 8.83
CA ASN A 21 3.74 -2.12 8.56
C ASN A 21 4.91 -1.17 8.30
N PRO A 22 4.90 -0.34 7.25
CA PRO A 22 3.88 -0.23 6.19
C PRO A 22 3.80 -1.45 5.27
N VAL A 23 2.61 -1.82 4.78
CA VAL A 23 2.42 -3.07 4.00
C VAL A 23 3.07 -3.06 2.62
N ILE A 24 3.37 -1.86 2.08
CA ILE A 24 4.05 -1.65 0.80
C ILE A 24 5.17 -0.62 0.99
N PRO A 25 6.31 -0.76 0.29
CA PRO A 25 7.44 0.16 0.38
C PRO A 25 7.15 1.47 -0.35
N GLY A 26 7.32 2.59 0.35
CA GLY A 26 7.21 3.93 -0.21
C GLY A 26 5.95 4.71 0.15
N TYR A 27 5.88 5.92 -0.40
CA TYR A 27 4.86 6.89 -0.05
C TYR A 27 3.58 6.64 -0.86
N TYR A 28 2.61 6.00 -0.20
CA TYR A 28 1.31 5.67 -0.77
C TYR A 28 0.23 5.91 0.25
N ALA A 29 -0.79 6.64 -0.18
CA ALA A 29 -1.92 7.02 0.63
C ALA A 29 -3.23 6.45 0.08
N ASP A 30 -4.30 6.77 0.79
CA ASP A 30 -5.68 6.52 0.38
C ASP A 30 -5.96 5.08 -0.07
N PRO A 31 -5.60 4.06 0.74
CA PRO A 31 -5.68 2.67 0.31
C PRO A 31 -7.11 2.18 0.13
N SER A 32 -7.45 1.73 -1.08
CA SER A 32 -8.68 0.98 -1.39
C SER A 32 -8.33 -0.47 -1.76
N ILE A 33 -8.43 -1.37 -0.78
CA ILE A 33 -8.19 -2.81 -0.96
C ILE A 33 -9.39 -3.49 -1.63
N LYS A 34 -9.13 -4.29 -2.67
CA LYS A 34 -10.11 -5.12 -3.36
C LYS A 34 -9.57 -6.51 -3.61
N LYS A 35 -10.47 -7.50 -3.71
CA LYS A 35 -10.13 -8.86 -4.14
C LYS A 35 -10.82 -9.17 -5.45
N PHE A 36 -10.04 -9.39 -6.50
CA PHE A 36 -10.54 -9.75 -7.83
C PHE A 36 -9.83 -10.99 -8.34
N ASN A 37 -10.60 -11.95 -8.86
CA ASN A 37 -10.08 -13.16 -9.50
C ASN A 37 -9.02 -13.90 -8.64
N GLY A 38 -9.21 -13.94 -7.32
CA GLY A 38 -8.31 -14.61 -6.38
C GLY A 38 -7.10 -13.80 -5.90
N LYS A 39 -6.83 -12.64 -6.51
CA LYS A 39 -5.73 -11.72 -6.14
C LYS A 39 -6.23 -10.50 -5.38
N TYR A 40 -5.34 -9.89 -4.62
CA TYR A 40 -5.55 -8.65 -3.91
C TYR A 40 -5.00 -7.47 -4.72
N TYR A 41 -5.77 -6.39 -4.80
CA TYR A 41 -5.44 -5.15 -5.49
C TYR A 41 -5.60 -4.01 -4.51
N LEU A 42 -4.51 -3.29 -4.25
CA LEU A 42 -4.47 -2.15 -3.36
C LEU A 42 -4.27 -0.90 -4.22
N TYR A 43 -5.37 -0.22 -4.51
CA TYR A 43 -5.37 1.05 -5.22
C TYR A 43 -5.02 2.15 -4.23
N VAL A 44 -4.15 3.08 -4.65
CA VAL A 44 -3.56 4.09 -3.76
C VAL A 44 -3.39 5.41 -4.49
N THR A 45 -3.35 6.49 -3.73
CA THR A 45 -2.71 7.73 -4.19
C THR A 45 -1.20 7.54 -4.11
N THR A 46 -0.50 7.87 -5.19
CA THR A 46 0.97 7.93 -5.21
C THR A 46 1.40 9.24 -4.56
N ASP A 47 2.08 9.18 -3.42
CA ASP A 47 2.56 10.31 -2.62
C ASP A 47 4.08 10.54 -2.84
N GLY A 48 4.64 11.62 -2.31
CA GLY A 48 6.08 11.89 -2.32
C GLY A 48 6.60 12.66 -3.55
N TYR A 49 5.71 13.14 -4.42
CA TYR A 49 6.07 13.89 -5.63
C TYR A 49 5.62 15.35 -5.52
N GLY A 50 6.53 16.29 -5.75
CA GLY A 50 6.20 17.72 -5.80
C GLY A 50 5.67 18.28 -4.48
N GLU A 51 5.03 19.45 -4.54
CA GLU A 51 4.49 20.15 -3.36
C GLU A 51 3.21 19.48 -2.81
N PHE A 52 2.42 18.84 -3.68
CA PHE A 52 1.11 18.24 -3.34
C PHE A 52 1.11 16.72 -3.28
N GLY A 53 2.27 16.08 -3.42
CA GLY A 53 2.46 14.64 -3.25
C GLY A 53 2.12 13.79 -4.48
N ASN A 54 1.32 14.27 -5.44
CA ASN A 54 0.57 13.40 -6.36
C ASN A 54 0.88 13.55 -7.86
N ASP A 55 2.10 14.01 -8.19
CA ASP A 55 2.60 14.13 -9.56
C ASP A 55 3.20 12.81 -10.10
N GLY A 56 3.06 11.70 -9.36
CA GLY A 56 3.51 10.37 -9.78
C GLY A 56 2.45 9.60 -10.58
N GLN A 57 2.89 8.58 -11.33
CA GLN A 57 1.98 7.68 -12.03
C GLN A 57 1.05 6.99 -11.04
N THR A 58 -0.22 6.81 -11.42
CA THR A 58 -1.15 6.02 -10.60
C THR A 58 -0.77 4.54 -10.67
N LEU A 59 -0.37 4.00 -9.53
CA LEU A 59 -0.02 2.60 -9.37
C LEU A 59 -1.12 1.85 -8.63
N VAL A 60 -1.20 0.55 -8.89
CA VAL A 60 -1.94 -0.41 -8.08
C VAL A 60 -0.95 -1.49 -7.63
N TRP A 61 -1.01 -1.84 -6.35
CA TRP A 61 -0.19 -2.92 -5.80
C TRP A 61 -0.99 -4.21 -5.82
N VAL A 62 -0.44 -5.25 -6.44
CA VAL A 62 -1.08 -6.55 -6.66
C VAL A 62 -0.37 -7.61 -5.83
N SER A 63 -1.14 -8.43 -5.11
CA SER A 63 -0.59 -9.51 -4.30
C SER A 63 -1.43 -10.78 -4.39
N ASP A 64 -0.77 -11.93 -4.32
CA ASP A 64 -1.40 -13.24 -4.16
C ASP A 64 -1.68 -13.59 -2.70
N ASP A 65 -0.92 -13.01 -1.76
CA ASP A 65 -0.88 -13.44 -0.35
C ASP A 65 -0.87 -12.29 0.67
N LEU A 66 -0.99 -11.03 0.21
CA LEU A 66 -0.90 -9.78 0.98
C LEU A 66 0.49 -9.50 1.59
N VAL A 67 1.50 -10.28 1.20
CA VAL A 67 2.86 -10.20 1.75
C VAL A 67 3.81 -9.67 0.70
N VAL A 68 3.84 -10.31 -0.46
CA VAL A 68 4.63 -9.85 -1.60
C VAL A 68 3.71 -9.03 -2.48
N TRP A 69 4.05 -7.77 -2.68
CA TRP A 69 3.27 -6.82 -3.46
C TRP A 69 4.05 -6.40 -4.70
N LYS A 70 3.40 -6.46 -5.86
CA LYS A 70 3.95 -5.99 -7.12
C LYS A 70 3.22 -4.73 -7.56
N ALA A 71 3.95 -3.66 -7.83
CA ALA A 71 3.39 -2.47 -8.43
C ALA A 71 3.09 -2.68 -9.92
N GLU A 72 1.92 -2.24 -10.36
CA GLU A 72 1.52 -2.17 -11.77
C GLU A 72 0.93 -0.78 -12.04
N LYS A 73 1.12 -0.26 -13.26
CA LYS A 73 0.47 0.99 -13.67
C LYS A 73 -1.03 0.76 -13.86
N VAL A 74 -1.85 1.69 -13.37
CA VAL A 74 -3.26 1.77 -13.73
C VAL A 74 -3.38 2.44 -15.10
N GLU A 75 -3.58 1.64 -16.13
CA GLU A 75 -3.60 2.11 -17.51
C GLU A 75 -4.84 2.97 -17.81
N GLY A 76 -4.68 3.99 -18.66
CA GLY A 76 -5.77 4.84 -19.13
C GLY A 76 -6.20 5.98 -18.18
N LEU A 77 -5.51 6.13 -17.05
CA LEU A 77 -5.58 7.32 -16.21
C LEU A 77 -4.57 8.39 -16.64
N PRO A 78 -4.79 9.69 -16.30
CA PRO A 78 -3.75 10.70 -16.44
C PRO A 78 -2.54 10.34 -15.57
N ASN A 79 -1.33 10.75 -15.98
CA ASN A 79 -0.09 10.44 -15.26
C ASN A 79 0.12 11.30 -13.99
N GLU A 80 -0.83 12.18 -13.66
CA GLU A 80 -0.78 13.12 -12.53
C GLU A 80 -2.22 13.47 -12.11
N THR A 81 -2.39 14.11 -10.95
CA THR A 81 -3.69 14.65 -10.45
C THR A 81 -4.73 13.61 -10.05
N VAL A 82 -4.33 12.36 -9.80
CA VAL A 82 -5.24 11.29 -9.35
C VAL A 82 -5.16 11.14 -7.83
N TRP A 83 -6.29 11.31 -7.16
CA TRP A 83 -6.44 11.06 -5.73
C TRP A 83 -7.50 10.00 -5.44
N ALA A 84 -7.23 9.21 -4.40
CA ALA A 84 -8.12 8.20 -3.81
C ALA A 84 -8.84 7.32 -4.86
N PRO A 85 -8.10 6.61 -5.73
CA PRO A 85 -8.72 5.73 -6.71
C PRO A 85 -9.32 4.50 -6.03
N ALA A 86 -10.56 4.17 -6.38
CA ALA A 86 -11.26 2.98 -5.91
C ALA A 86 -11.96 2.26 -7.06
N VAL A 87 -11.89 0.93 -7.06
CA VAL A 87 -12.41 0.09 -8.16
C VAL A 87 -13.47 -0.87 -7.67
N SER A 88 -14.51 -1.07 -8.50
CA SER A 88 -15.48 -2.15 -8.35
C SER A 88 -15.62 -2.96 -9.63
N LYS A 89 -15.99 -4.24 -9.50
CA LYS A 89 -16.34 -5.09 -10.65
C LYS A 89 -17.85 -5.06 -10.85
N GLY A 90 -18.30 -4.66 -12.03
CA GLY A 90 -19.71 -4.66 -12.41
C GLY A 90 -20.22 -6.06 -12.72
N LYS A 91 -21.55 -6.21 -12.74
CA LYS A 91 -22.21 -7.47 -13.08
C LYS A 91 -22.06 -7.84 -14.57
N ASP A 92 -21.67 -6.87 -15.41
CA ASP A 92 -21.30 -7.06 -16.82
C ASP A 92 -19.87 -7.61 -17.00
N GLY A 93 -19.15 -7.87 -15.89
CA GLY A 93 -17.79 -8.38 -15.89
C GLY A 93 -16.71 -7.31 -16.08
N LYS A 94 -17.09 -6.05 -16.28
CA LYS A 94 -16.19 -4.91 -16.47
C LYS A 94 -15.78 -4.30 -15.13
N TYR A 95 -14.76 -3.46 -15.16
CA TYR A 95 -14.23 -2.76 -14.00
C TYR A 95 -14.57 -1.28 -14.07
N TYR A 96 -14.95 -0.72 -12.94
CA TYR A 96 -15.40 0.65 -12.77
C TYR A 96 -14.53 1.32 -11.73
N LEU A 97 -13.79 2.34 -12.17
CA LEU A 97 -12.88 3.10 -11.32
C LEU A 97 -13.48 4.47 -11.04
N TYR A 98 -13.50 4.84 -9.77
CA TYR A 98 -13.89 6.14 -9.27
C TYR A 98 -12.67 6.79 -8.64
N ARG A 99 -12.43 8.06 -8.97
CA ARG A 99 -11.29 8.81 -8.44
C ARG A 99 -11.64 10.28 -8.30
N GLN A 100 -10.85 10.99 -7.53
CA GLN A 100 -10.87 12.44 -7.47
C GLN A 100 -9.75 13.05 -8.33
N ASN A 101 -9.99 14.25 -8.86
CA ASN A 101 -8.97 15.11 -9.43
C ASN A 101 -8.46 16.11 -8.38
N SER A 102 -7.14 16.22 -8.23
CA SER A 102 -6.52 17.13 -7.25
C SER A 102 -6.58 18.61 -7.63
N VAL A 103 -6.88 18.93 -8.89
CA VAL A 103 -6.92 20.30 -9.39
C VAL A 103 -8.31 20.91 -9.22
N ASP A 104 -9.35 20.21 -9.68
CA ASP A 104 -10.74 20.68 -9.61
C ASP A 104 -11.50 20.18 -8.38
N TYR A 105 -10.88 19.31 -7.58
CA TYR A 105 -11.47 18.68 -6.38
C TYR A 105 -12.80 17.96 -6.68
N SER A 106 -12.87 17.28 -7.82
CA SER A 106 -14.09 16.63 -8.30
C SER A 106 -13.89 15.18 -8.73
N GLY A 107 -14.98 14.42 -8.64
CA GLY A 107 -15.03 12.99 -8.86
C GLY A 107 -15.38 12.59 -10.29
N TYR A 108 -14.70 11.55 -10.78
CA TYR A 108 -14.83 11.05 -12.15
C TYR A 108 -15.03 9.53 -12.16
N ALA A 109 -15.83 9.04 -13.11
CA ALA A 109 -16.09 7.62 -13.32
C ALA A 109 -15.42 7.12 -14.61
N TYR A 110 -14.75 5.98 -14.51
CA TYR A 110 -14.03 5.33 -15.59
C TYR A 110 -14.52 3.89 -15.75
N LYS A 111 -14.36 3.35 -16.97
CA LYS A 111 -14.68 1.95 -17.31
C LYS A 111 -13.49 1.27 -17.97
N GLY A 112 -13.19 0.03 -17.59
CA GLY A 112 -12.11 -0.79 -18.13
C GLY A 112 -12.45 -2.27 -18.17
N ASP A 113 -11.61 -3.04 -18.86
CA ASP A 113 -11.82 -4.49 -19.07
C ASP A 113 -11.12 -5.36 -18.01
N THR A 114 -10.08 -4.82 -17.37
CA THR A 114 -9.28 -5.52 -16.35
C THR A 114 -9.17 -4.64 -15.10
N PRO A 115 -8.77 -5.20 -13.94
CA PRO A 115 -8.59 -4.41 -12.72
C PRO A 115 -7.46 -3.37 -12.83
N THR A 116 -6.56 -3.50 -13.80
CA THR A 116 -5.46 -2.55 -14.04
C THR A 116 -5.66 -1.69 -15.29
N GLY A 117 -6.81 -1.82 -15.95
CA GLY A 117 -7.16 -1.05 -17.15
C GLY A 117 -6.88 -1.78 -18.47
N PRO A 118 -6.75 -1.05 -19.59
CA PRO A 118 -6.87 0.40 -19.69
C PRO A 118 -8.28 0.87 -19.33
N PHE A 119 -8.35 1.90 -18.51
CA PHE A 119 -9.57 2.60 -18.13
C PHE A 119 -9.84 3.75 -19.11
N LYS A 120 -11.12 3.99 -19.41
CA LYS A 120 -11.57 5.15 -20.19
C LYS A 120 -12.46 6.01 -19.32
N GLN A 121 -12.21 7.32 -19.29
CA GLN A 121 -13.09 8.27 -18.60
C GLN A 121 -14.45 8.26 -19.29
N MET A 122 -15.51 8.03 -18.52
CA MET A 122 -16.88 7.97 -19.02
C MET A 122 -17.69 9.18 -18.61
N ASN A 123 -17.48 9.69 -17.40
CA ASN A 123 -18.28 10.81 -16.89
C ASN A 123 -17.60 11.60 -15.78
N HIS A 124 -18.01 12.86 -15.63
CA HIS A 124 -17.79 13.70 -14.45
C HIS A 124 -19.00 13.57 -13.54
N ILE A 125 -18.81 13.05 -12.32
CA ILE A 125 -19.92 12.71 -11.40
C ILE A 125 -19.97 13.62 -10.17
N GLY A 126 -18.98 14.50 -10.00
CA GLY A 126 -18.84 15.37 -8.84
C GLY A 126 -18.51 14.58 -7.57
N GLY A 127 -18.58 15.24 -6.42
CA GLY A 127 -18.11 14.65 -5.16
C GLY A 127 -16.60 14.50 -5.11
N PHE A 128 -16.10 13.89 -4.05
CA PHE A 128 -14.67 13.68 -3.81
C PHE A 128 -14.51 12.52 -2.83
N ASP A 129 -13.32 11.89 -2.77
CA ASP A 129 -13.08 10.61 -2.07
C ASP A 129 -14.21 9.59 -2.31
N LEU A 130 -14.25 9.09 -3.54
CA LEU A 130 -15.34 8.27 -4.05
C LEU A 130 -15.08 6.78 -3.82
N GLU A 131 -15.88 6.13 -2.98
CA GLU A 131 -15.74 4.70 -2.68
C GLU A 131 -16.97 3.91 -3.17
N PRO A 132 -16.81 2.91 -4.05
CA PRO A 132 -17.93 2.10 -4.51
C PRO A 132 -18.36 1.06 -3.47
N PHE A 133 -19.66 0.93 -3.29
CA PHE A 133 -20.29 -0.04 -2.39
C PHE A 133 -21.40 -0.79 -3.11
N ILE A 134 -21.30 -2.12 -3.15
CA ILE A 134 -22.37 -2.99 -3.64
C ILE A 134 -23.23 -3.35 -2.43
N ASP A 135 -24.44 -2.79 -2.38
CA ASP A 135 -25.36 -3.04 -1.30
C ASP A 135 -25.86 -4.50 -1.34
N PRO A 136 -25.59 -5.32 -0.31
CA PRO A 136 -26.05 -6.70 -0.29
C PRO A 136 -27.57 -6.83 -0.10
N VAL A 137 -28.27 -5.79 0.38
CA VAL A 137 -29.72 -5.85 0.62
C VAL A 137 -30.49 -5.61 -0.68
N SER A 138 -30.22 -4.52 -1.40
CA SER A 138 -30.88 -4.22 -2.67
C SER A 138 -30.20 -4.83 -3.90
N GLY A 139 -28.94 -5.22 -3.78
CA GLY A 139 -28.11 -5.66 -4.90
C GLY A 139 -27.70 -4.54 -5.86
N LYS A 140 -27.95 -3.27 -5.50
CA LYS A 140 -27.54 -2.08 -6.26
C LYS A 140 -26.12 -1.64 -5.88
N THR A 141 -25.42 -1.08 -6.84
CA THR A 141 -24.16 -0.38 -6.61
C THR A 141 -24.41 1.10 -6.33
N PHE A 142 -23.77 1.58 -5.27
CA PHE A 142 -23.68 2.99 -4.90
C PHE A 142 -22.20 3.42 -4.93
N VAL A 143 -21.98 4.72 -5.00
CA VAL A 143 -20.67 5.33 -4.69
C VAL A 143 -20.88 6.29 -3.53
N ILE A 144 -20.14 6.12 -2.44
CA ILE A 144 -20.19 7.06 -1.32
C ILE A 144 -19.19 8.17 -1.59
N SER A 145 -19.63 9.42 -1.39
CA SER A 145 -18.81 10.62 -1.54
C SER A 145 -18.58 11.30 -0.20
N ALA A 146 -17.39 11.87 0.01
CA ALA A 146 -17.09 12.68 1.17
C ALA A 146 -17.95 13.95 1.29
N SER A 147 -18.75 14.27 0.25
CA SER A 147 -19.87 15.23 0.33
C SER A 147 -21.04 14.77 1.22
N LYS A 148 -20.90 13.62 1.93
CA LYS A 148 -21.91 12.99 2.79
C LYS A 148 -23.15 12.54 2.03
N GLU A 149 -22.93 11.99 0.86
CA GLU A 149 -23.99 11.51 -0.04
C GLU A 149 -23.66 10.10 -0.55
N LEU A 150 -24.73 9.31 -0.75
CA LEU A 150 -24.70 8.12 -1.59
C LEU A 150 -25.13 8.50 -2.99
N PHE A 151 -24.28 8.22 -3.97
CA PHE A 151 -24.63 8.28 -5.37
C PHE A 151 -25.19 6.92 -5.77
N GLU A 152 -26.51 6.84 -5.93
CA GLU A 152 -27.14 5.69 -6.58
C GLU A 152 -26.74 5.73 -8.05
N MET A 153 -25.89 4.79 -8.44
CA MET A 153 -25.40 4.70 -9.81
C MET A 153 -26.50 4.11 -10.72
N ASN A 154 -26.38 4.33 -12.02
CA ASN A 154 -27.23 3.63 -12.97
C ASN A 154 -26.95 2.11 -12.90
N ASN A 155 -27.94 1.38 -12.38
CA ASN A 155 -27.85 -0.05 -12.12
C ASN A 155 -28.49 -0.92 -13.23
N ASP A 156 -28.95 -0.32 -14.33
CA ASP A 156 -29.45 -1.07 -15.48
C ASP A 156 -28.28 -1.64 -16.30
N LEU A 157 -28.07 -2.96 -16.24
CA LEU A 157 -27.01 -3.66 -16.97
C LEU A 157 -27.08 -3.47 -18.49
N LYS A 158 -28.25 -3.14 -19.04
CA LYS A 158 -28.43 -2.92 -20.49
C LYS A 158 -28.10 -1.49 -20.91
N SER A 159 -27.95 -0.58 -19.95
CA SER A 159 -27.67 0.81 -20.22
C SER A 159 -26.21 1.03 -20.64
N PRO A 160 -25.94 1.86 -21.66
CA PRO A 160 -24.56 2.25 -21.97
C PRO A 160 -23.88 3.01 -20.82
N ASP A 161 -24.67 3.59 -19.92
CA ASP A 161 -24.20 4.36 -18.76
C ASP A 161 -24.15 3.54 -17.46
N TYR A 162 -24.27 2.22 -17.54
CA TYR A 162 -24.21 1.31 -16.39
C TYR A 162 -22.97 1.62 -15.53
N LEU A 163 -23.21 1.97 -14.26
CA LEU A 163 -22.24 2.35 -13.22
C LEU A 163 -21.37 3.58 -13.48
N VAL A 164 -21.60 4.35 -14.55
CA VAL A 164 -20.84 5.59 -14.86
C VAL A 164 -21.69 6.85 -14.83
N LYS A 165 -22.99 6.72 -14.62
CA LYS A 165 -23.92 7.82 -14.40
C LYS A 165 -24.54 7.74 -13.01
N VAL A 166 -24.66 8.88 -12.34
CA VAL A 166 -25.40 9.03 -11.09
C VAL A 166 -26.87 9.26 -11.43
N GLU A 167 -27.76 8.37 -10.97
CA GLU A 167 -29.22 8.53 -11.14
C GLU A 167 -29.81 9.37 -10.01
N LYS A 168 -29.26 9.22 -8.79
CA LYS A 168 -29.75 9.94 -7.61
C LYS A 168 -28.64 10.18 -6.61
N LYS A 169 -28.60 11.38 -6.03
CA LYS A 169 -27.80 11.69 -4.84
C LYS A 169 -28.70 11.62 -3.61
N ILE A 170 -28.27 10.85 -2.62
CA ILE A 170 -29.04 10.56 -1.41
C ILE A 170 -28.21 11.03 -0.21
N PRO A 171 -28.64 12.08 0.52
CA PRO A 171 -27.92 12.54 1.70
C PRO A 171 -27.85 11.47 2.79
N LEU A 172 -26.66 11.29 3.36
CA LEU A 172 -26.47 10.44 4.54
C LEU A 172 -27.05 11.15 5.76
N LYS A 173 -27.93 10.45 6.50
CA LYS A 173 -28.62 10.98 7.69
C LYS A 173 -27.90 10.57 8.98
N GLY A 174 -28.08 11.36 10.04
CA GLY A 174 -27.56 11.06 11.39
C GLY A 174 -26.42 11.98 11.81
N THR A 175 -25.76 11.63 12.92
CA THR A 175 -24.70 12.45 13.52
C THR A 175 -23.33 12.00 13.00
N LEU A 176 -22.92 12.60 11.88
CA LEU A 176 -21.60 12.37 11.27
C LEU A 176 -20.59 13.42 11.75
N PHE A 177 -20.28 13.37 13.05
CA PHE A 177 -19.39 14.33 13.70
C PHE A 177 -17.94 14.21 13.19
N ASP A 178 -17.28 15.35 12.99
CA ASP A 178 -15.87 15.42 12.57
C ASP A 178 -15.64 14.58 11.30
N PHE A 179 -16.54 14.71 10.34
CA PHE A 179 -16.42 14.07 9.04
C PHE A 179 -15.66 14.99 8.10
N THR A 180 -14.48 14.57 7.68
CA THR A 180 -13.64 15.27 6.72
C THR A 180 -13.73 14.60 5.35
N GLU A 181 -13.39 13.32 5.24
CA GLU A 181 -13.24 12.63 3.94
C GLU A 181 -13.23 11.09 4.05
N ALA A 182 -12.82 10.40 2.98
CA ALA A 182 -12.60 8.96 2.92
C ALA A 182 -13.76 8.06 3.43
N PRO A 183 -15.01 8.27 2.95
CA PRO A 183 -16.08 7.39 3.35
C PRO A 183 -15.83 5.96 2.90
N TYR A 184 -16.10 5.00 3.79
CA TYR A 184 -16.10 3.59 3.45
C TYR A 184 -17.31 2.91 4.07
N MET A 185 -18.05 2.13 3.29
CA MET A 185 -19.23 1.42 3.78
C MET A 185 -19.04 -0.09 3.77
N LEU A 186 -19.43 -0.70 4.89
CA LEU A 186 -19.46 -2.15 5.10
C LEU A 186 -20.88 -2.52 5.56
N HIS A 187 -21.41 -3.66 5.11
CA HIS A 187 -22.61 -4.25 5.69
C HIS A 187 -22.28 -5.58 6.36
N LYS A 188 -22.58 -5.70 7.66
CA LYS A 188 -22.30 -6.88 8.47
C LYS A 188 -23.39 -7.07 9.52
N ASP A 189 -23.87 -8.31 9.67
CA ASP A 189 -24.86 -8.72 10.67
C ASP A 189 -26.13 -7.83 10.72
N GLY A 190 -26.58 -7.37 9.54
CA GLY A 190 -27.77 -6.52 9.40
C GLY A 190 -27.56 -5.04 9.74
N LEU A 191 -26.30 -4.61 9.91
CA LEU A 191 -25.93 -3.21 10.11
C LEU A 191 -25.08 -2.71 8.95
N TYR A 192 -25.33 -1.47 8.53
CA TYR A 192 -24.44 -0.67 7.72
C TYR A 192 -23.49 0.08 8.65
N TYR A 193 -22.20 -0.10 8.41
CA TYR A 193 -21.11 0.63 9.02
C TYR A 193 -20.65 1.67 8.01
N LEU A 194 -20.81 2.95 8.34
CA LEU A 194 -20.19 4.03 7.61
C LEU A 194 -18.95 4.44 8.39
N MET A 195 -17.78 4.28 7.78
CA MET A 195 -16.48 4.72 8.28
C MET A 195 -16.06 5.98 7.51
N TRP A 196 -15.24 6.82 8.12
CA TRP A 196 -14.69 8.03 7.47
C TRP A 196 -13.44 8.52 8.19
N ALA A 197 -12.67 9.39 7.52
CA ALA A 197 -11.60 10.13 8.16
C ALA A 197 -12.12 11.44 8.79
N GLY A 198 -11.73 11.68 10.04
CA GLY A 198 -11.94 12.95 10.76
C GLY A 198 -10.63 13.72 10.96
N GLY A 199 -10.71 14.96 11.47
CA GLY A 199 -9.51 15.80 11.64
C GLY A 199 -8.94 16.31 10.31
N ARG A 200 -7.61 16.44 10.20
CA ARG A 200 -6.91 16.96 8.99
C ARG A 200 -5.68 16.11 8.67
N CYS A 201 -5.52 15.68 7.41
CA CYS A 201 -4.45 14.77 6.98
C CYS A 201 -3.02 15.28 7.27
N TRP A 202 -2.82 16.59 7.40
CA TRP A 202 -1.53 17.20 7.76
C TRP A 202 -1.33 17.41 9.27
N GLN A 203 -2.24 16.92 10.12
CA GLN A 203 -2.19 17.09 11.58
C GLN A 203 -2.30 15.75 12.29
N ARG A 204 -1.83 15.70 13.54
CA ARG A 204 -2.03 14.53 14.44
C ARG A 204 -3.50 14.30 14.80
N SER A 205 -4.39 15.23 14.49
CA SER A 205 -5.84 15.11 14.69
C SER A 205 -6.50 14.17 13.68
N TYR A 206 -5.84 13.81 12.57
CA TYR A 206 -6.38 12.85 11.62
C TYR A 206 -6.65 11.50 12.29
N ASN A 207 -7.85 10.96 12.06
CA ASN A 207 -8.34 9.76 12.75
C ASN A 207 -9.39 9.03 11.89
N ILE A 208 -9.65 7.76 12.17
CA ILE A 208 -10.71 6.97 11.55
C ILE A 208 -11.89 6.88 12.50
N LYS A 209 -13.06 7.27 12.01
CA LYS A 209 -14.33 7.17 12.71
C LYS A 209 -15.31 6.24 12.03
N TYR A 210 -16.35 5.86 12.76
CA TYR A 210 -17.49 5.14 12.24
C TYR A 210 -18.80 5.45 12.97
N ALA A 211 -19.89 5.10 12.30
CA ALA A 211 -21.23 5.03 12.85
C ALA A 211 -22.00 3.89 12.20
N VAL A 212 -23.04 3.41 12.88
CA VAL A 212 -23.87 2.30 12.41
C VAL A 212 -25.30 2.72 12.12
N SER A 213 -25.96 2.05 11.18
CA SER A 213 -27.39 2.15 10.92
C SER A 213 -27.97 0.83 10.44
N LYS A 214 -29.31 0.69 10.53
CA LYS A 214 -30.04 -0.40 9.90
C LYS A 214 -30.42 -0.12 8.44
N ASN A 215 -30.30 1.14 8.00
CA ASN A 215 -30.58 1.54 6.63
C ASN A 215 -29.33 2.11 5.99
N ILE A 216 -29.18 1.90 4.69
CA ILE A 216 -28.01 2.35 3.92
C ILE A 216 -27.78 3.87 4.00
N ASP A 217 -28.85 4.67 4.06
CA ASP A 217 -28.78 6.14 4.11
C ASP A 217 -28.97 6.71 5.52
N GLY A 218 -29.03 5.86 6.55
CA GLY A 218 -29.13 6.25 7.95
C GLY A 218 -30.56 6.28 8.53
N PRO A 219 -30.76 6.96 9.67
CA PRO A 219 -29.78 7.76 10.38
C PRO A 219 -28.66 6.91 11.00
N TYR A 220 -27.43 7.38 10.87
CA TYR A 220 -26.23 6.80 11.46
C TYR A 220 -26.00 7.31 12.88
N THR A 221 -25.60 6.40 13.78
CA THR A 221 -25.27 6.70 15.19
C THR A 221 -23.91 6.08 15.54
N SER A 222 -23.00 6.86 16.11
CA SER A 222 -21.70 6.37 16.59
C SER A 222 -21.84 5.60 17.90
N ILE A 223 -21.02 4.58 18.07
CA ILE A 223 -20.87 3.81 19.32
C ILE A 223 -19.59 4.26 20.02
N ASP A 224 -19.65 4.58 21.31
CA ASP A 224 -18.50 4.97 22.15
C ASP A 224 -17.57 5.99 21.48
N ASN A 225 -18.09 7.17 21.11
CA ASN A 225 -17.42 8.25 20.34
C ASN A 225 -17.08 7.93 18.86
N GLY A 226 -17.20 6.67 18.45
CA GLY A 226 -17.06 6.23 17.07
C GLY A 226 -15.63 6.22 16.56
N ILE A 227 -14.60 6.31 17.39
CA ILE A 227 -13.20 6.25 16.93
C ILE A 227 -12.79 4.78 16.76
N VAL A 228 -12.26 4.44 15.58
CA VAL A 228 -11.61 3.16 15.30
C VAL A 228 -10.10 3.25 15.54
N LEU A 229 -9.48 4.31 15.03
CA LEU A 229 -8.02 4.51 15.09
C LEU A 229 -7.70 6.00 15.17
N ALA A 230 -6.73 6.36 16.01
CA ALA A 230 -6.25 7.73 16.19
C ALA A 230 -4.74 7.71 16.43
N THR A 231 -4.11 8.90 16.45
CA THR A 231 -2.67 9.03 16.71
C THR A 231 -2.26 8.30 18.00
N ASN A 232 -1.21 7.49 17.89
CA ASN A 232 -0.49 6.85 18.97
C ASN A 232 1.01 6.94 18.66
N GLU A 233 1.67 7.98 19.19
CA GLU A 233 3.08 8.27 18.90
C GLU A 233 4.01 7.17 19.41
N ALA A 234 3.66 6.50 20.51
CA ALA A 234 4.46 5.42 21.09
C ALA A 234 4.57 4.21 20.14
N GLU A 235 3.56 4.00 19.30
CA GLU A 235 3.51 2.94 18.29
C GLU A 235 3.84 3.45 16.87
N GLY A 236 4.33 4.69 16.74
CA GLY A 236 4.65 5.30 15.45
C GLY A 236 3.45 5.60 14.57
N ILE A 237 2.22 5.60 15.11
CA ILE A 237 1.00 5.88 14.36
C ILE A 237 0.68 7.36 14.47
N LEU A 238 0.85 8.08 13.37
CA LEU A 238 0.73 9.52 13.37
C LEU A 238 -0.30 9.95 12.33
N GLY A 239 -1.37 10.60 12.78
CA GLY A 239 -2.49 11.00 11.92
C GLY A 239 -2.99 9.86 11.03
N PRO A 240 -3.48 8.74 11.60
CA PRO A 240 -4.00 7.65 10.80
C PRO A 240 -5.36 8.01 10.20
N GLY A 241 -5.55 7.74 8.92
CA GLY A 241 -6.86 7.91 8.28
C GLY A 241 -6.91 7.35 6.89
N HIS A 242 -7.95 7.73 6.15
CA HIS A 242 -8.40 7.17 4.88
C HIS A 242 -8.32 5.64 4.80
N ASN A 243 -9.46 4.97 4.85
CA ASN A 243 -9.46 3.54 5.09
C ASN A 243 -10.23 2.71 4.06
N SER A 244 -9.87 1.43 4.02
CA SER A 244 -10.69 0.37 3.45
C SER A 244 -10.57 -0.89 4.29
N VAL A 245 -11.49 -1.83 4.11
CA VAL A 245 -11.59 -3.03 4.95
C VAL A 245 -11.66 -4.28 4.08
N ILE A 246 -11.07 -5.38 4.55
CA ILE A 246 -11.19 -6.69 3.94
C ILE A 246 -11.41 -7.78 4.99
N GLU A 247 -12.23 -8.78 4.65
CA GLU A 247 -12.36 -10.00 5.43
C GLU A 247 -11.43 -11.09 4.89
N LEU A 248 -10.63 -11.69 5.77
CA LEU A 248 -9.72 -12.79 5.48
C LEU A 248 -9.99 -13.93 6.46
N ASN A 249 -10.49 -15.07 5.97
CA ASN A 249 -10.73 -16.28 6.77
C ASN A 249 -11.57 -16.02 8.05
N GLY A 250 -12.61 -15.19 7.95
CA GLY A 250 -13.49 -14.84 9.07
C GLY A 250 -12.95 -13.75 10.01
N ARG A 251 -11.77 -13.18 9.71
CA ARG A 251 -11.14 -12.07 10.44
C ARG A 251 -11.17 -10.82 9.59
N TRP A 252 -11.17 -9.65 10.23
CA TRP A 252 -11.36 -8.38 9.54
C TRP A 252 -10.12 -7.50 9.68
N PHE A 253 -9.68 -6.93 8.57
CA PHE A 253 -8.47 -6.12 8.51
C PHE A 253 -8.79 -4.77 7.90
N ILE A 254 -8.31 -3.71 8.54
CA ILE A 254 -8.42 -2.34 8.06
C ILE A 254 -7.09 -1.92 7.45
N PHE A 255 -7.14 -1.44 6.22
CA PHE A 255 -6.05 -0.72 5.57
C PHE A 255 -6.27 0.77 5.81
N TYR A 256 -5.20 1.50 6.10
CA TYR A 256 -5.21 2.94 6.35
C TYR A 256 -3.85 3.52 6.00
N HIS A 257 -3.73 4.83 5.87
CA HIS A 257 -2.41 5.46 5.82
C HIS A 257 -2.08 6.18 7.12
N ARG A 258 -0.78 6.36 7.41
CA ARG A 258 -0.27 7.25 8.45
C ARG A 258 0.80 8.17 7.89
N GLN A 259 1.07 9.26 8.59
CA GLN A 259 2.11 10.21 8.23
C GLN A 259 3.51 9.61 8.43
N ASP A 260 4.45 10.01 7.57
CA ASP A 260 5.88 9.88 7.83
C ASP A 260 6.26 10.79 9.04
N PRO A 261 6.81 10.24 10.14
CA PRO A 261 7.24 11.04 11.30
C PRO A 261 8.29 12.10 10.95
N ASP A 262 9.10 11.87 9.92
CA ASP A 262 10.27 12.66 9.60
C ASP A 262 10.01 13.69 8.48
N SER A 263 8.80 13.70 7.92
CA SER A 263 8.43 14.63 6.85
C SER A 263 7.91 15.97 7.36
N SER A 264 8.34 17.06 6.71
CA SER A 264 7.82 18.41 6.93
C SER A 264 6.48 18.69 6.23
N ASN A 265 6.07 17.83 5.28
CA ASN A 265 4.77 17.90 4.61
C ASN A 265 3.99 16.59 4.79
N PRO A 266 3.43 16.34 5.98
CA PRO A 266 2.91 15.02 6.35
C PRO A 266 1.70 14.54 5.52
N CYS A 267 0.98 15.43 4.81
CA CYS A 267 -0.12 15.00 3.94
C CYS A 267 0.35 14.61 2.52
N SER A 268 1.63 14.82 2.18
CA SER A 268 2.22 14.38 0.90
C SER A 268 3.21 13.22 1.06
N PHE A 269 3.45 12.76 2.29
CA PHE A 269 4.40 11.70 2.62
C PHE A 269 3.75 10.76 3.64
N ARG A 270 3.01 9.79 3.13
CA ARG A 270 2.20 8.88 3.93
C ARG A 270 2.48 7.43 3.58
N PHE A 271 2.38 6.56 4.58
CA PHE A 271 2.65 5.14 4.47
C PHE A 271 1.37 4.33 4.63
N THR A 272 1.10 3.43 3.70
CA THR A 272 -0.05 2.51 3.79
C THR A 272 0.24 1.39 4.78
N CYS A 273 -0.64 1.24 5.77
CA CYS A 273 -0.56 0.32 6.88
C CYS A 273 -1.81 -0.56 6.95
N MET A 274 -1.75 -1.60 7.78
CA MET A 274 -2.84 -2.51 8.07
C MET A 274 -2.93 -2.84 9.56
N SER A 275 -4.14 -3.04 10.05
CA SER A 275 -4.41 -3.53 11.40
C SER A 275 -5.57 -4.51 11.41
N GLU A 276 -5.66 -5.35 12.44
CA GLU A 276 -6.85 -6.18 12.65
C GLU A 276 -7.92 -5.40 13.42
N ILE A 277 -9.17 -5.56 12.99
CA ILE A 277 -10.35 -5.06 13.67
C ILE A 277 -11.32 -6.20 13.97
N THR A 278 -12.13 -6.03 15.01
CA THR A 278 -13.21 -6.94 15.35
C THR A 278 -14.52 -6.19 15.53
N PHE A 279 -15.63 -6.92 15.41
CA PHE A 279 -16.99 -6.42 15.58
C PHE A 279 -17.62 -7.14 16.76
N ASP A 280 -18.09 -6.40 17.76
CA ASP A 280 -18.88 -6.99 18.84
C ASP A 280 -20.35 -7.18 18.42
N ARG A 281 -21.13 -7.80 19.31
CA ARG A 281 -22.56 -8.11 19.05
C ARG A 281 -23.45 -6.88 18.88
N ASN A 282 -23.01 -5.72 19.36
CA ASN A 282 -23.73 -4.45 19.24
C ASN A 282 -23.26 -3.64 18.01
N GLY A 283 -22.29 -4.18 17.26
CA GLY A 283 -21.66 -3.51 16.12
C GLY A 283 -20.57 -2.52 16.53
N LYS A 284 -19.98 -2.65 17.72
CA LYS A 284 -18.79 -1.87 18.06
C LYS A 284 -17.58 -2.41 17.30
N ILE A 285 -16.88 -1.53 16.59
CA ILE A 285 -15.56 -1.82 16.02
C ILE A 285 -14.49 -1.66 17.10
N GLN A 286 -13.59 -2.63 17.21
CA GLN A 286 -12.42 -2.57 18.09
C GLN A 286 -11.15 -2.88 17.31
N LEU A 287 -10.15 -2.01 17.41
CA LEU A 287 -8.79 -2.29 16.94
C LEU A 287 -8.14 -3.30 17.90
N THR A 288 -7.72 -4.45 17.39
CA THR A 288 -7.12 -5.51 18.23
C THR A 288 -5.61 -5.49 18.19
N GLN A 289 -5.01 -5.27 17.01
CA GLN A 289 -3.58 -5.43 16.83
C GLN A 289 -3.05 -4.63 15.62
N LEU A 290 -1.90 -3.98 15.81
CA LEU A 290 -1.07 -3.48 14.70
C LEU A 290 -0.31 -4.65 14.07
N ILE A 291 -0.47 -4.83 12.76
CA ILE A 291 0.12 -5.97 12.08
C ILE A 291 1.53 -5.62 11.61
N ASN A 292 2.53 -6.10 12.33
CA ASN A 292 3.94 -6.01 11.95
C ASN A 292 4.45 -7.32 11.30
N ASP A 293 3.62 -8.35 11.25
CA ASP A 293 3.93 -9.65 10.65
C ASP A 293 2.63 -10.35 10.24
N LEU A 294 2.15 -10.07 9.02
CA LEU A 294 0.91 -10.68 8.52
C LEU A 294 0.98 -12.21 8.41
N PRO A 295 2.04 -12.83 7.83
CA PRO A 295 2.13 -14.29 7.75
C PRO A 295 1.96 -14.96 9.11
N LYS A 296 2.68 -14.48 10.14
CA LYS A 296 2.56 -15.01 11.49
C LYS A 296 1.18 -14.78 12.07
N THR A 297 0.62 -13.59 11.87
CA THR A 297 -0.74 -13.24 12.32
C THR A 297 -1.78 -14.19 11.75
N LEU A 298 -1.66 -14.56 10.47
CA LEU A 298 -2.58 -15.46 9.78
C LEU A 298 -2.19 -16.95 9.90
N GLY A 299 -1.05 -17.28 10.51
CA GLY A 299 -0.52 -18.64 10.56
C GLY A 299 -0.11 -19.18 9.18
N ILE A 300 0.22 -18.30 8.23
CA ILE A 300 0.64 -18.65 6.87
C ILE A 300 2.14 -18.96 6.89
N LYS A 301 2.54 -20.11 6.33
CA LYS A 301 3.94 -20.42 6.07
C LYS A 301 4.37 -19.74 4.76
N PRO A 302 5.39 -18.86 4.78
CA PRO A 302 5.85 -18.20 3.57
C PRO A 302 6.45 -19.22 2.58
N LYS A 303 6.27 -18.97 1.28
CA LYS A 303 6.81 -19.83 0.22
C LYS A 303 8.34 -19.70 0.07
N MET A 304 8.87 -18.53 0.40
CA MET A 304 10.30 -18.19 0.29
C MET A 304 10.76 -17.44 1.53
N ILE A 305 12.07 -17.45 1.78
CA ILE A 305 12.74 -16.70 2.84
C ILE A 305 13.60 -15.59 2.23
N ASN A 306 13.57 -14.40 2.83
CA ASN A 306 14.47 -13.29 2.50
C ASN A 306 15.83 -13.51 3.20
N PHE A 307 16.86 -13.89 2.46
CA PHE A 307 18.23 -14.04 2.96
C PHE A 307 18.95 -12.71 3.21
N ALA A 308 18.46 -11.61 2.66
CA ALA A 308 19.03 -10.29 2.91
C ALA A 308 18.57 -9.69 4.24
N LEU A 309 17.49 -10.18 4.85
CA LEU A 309 16.95 -9.60 6.08
C LEU A 309 18.01 -9.50 7.19
N ASN A 310 18.33 -8.27 7.60
CA ASN A 310 19.39 -7.90 8.55
C ASN A 310 20.80 -8.38 8.17
N ALA A 311 21.04 -8.62 6.89
CA ALA A 311 22.37 -8.95 6.37
C ALA A 311 23.33 -7.77 6.51
N GLU A 312 24.62 -8.06 6.49
CA GLU A 312 25.64 -7.02 6.53
C GLU A 312 25.67 -6.28 5.17
N THR A 313 25.64 -4.95 5.22
CA THR A 313 25.58 -4.09 4.04
C THR A 313 26.77 -3.15 3.96
N PHE A 314 27.24 -2.89 2.75
CA PHE A 314 28.29 -1.92 2.46
C PHE A 314 27.82 -0.99 1.36
N ALA A 315 27.86 0.32 1.61
CA ALA A 315 27.61 1.33 0.58
C ALA A 315 28.84 2.22 0.39
N ASN A 316 29.07 2.68 -0.84
CA ASN A 316 30.11 3.67 -1.14
C ASN A 316 29.81 5.05 -0.52
N THR A 317 28.52 5.36 -0.32
CA THR A 317 28.03 6.61 0.26
C THR A 317 26.62 6.40 0.81
N GLU A 318 26.25 7.17 1.83
CA GLU A 318 24.96 7.11 2.50
C GLU A 318 24.74 8.37 3.33
N ARG A 319 23.47 8.74 3.55
CA ARG A 319 23.10 9.78 4.52
C ARG A 319 23.08 9.21 5.93
N LEU A 320 23.32 10.06 6.93
CA LEU A 320 23.26 9.65 8.35
C LEU A 320 21.87 9.11 8.75
N THR A 321 20.81 9.65 8.15
CA THR A 321 19.42 9.24 8.41
C THR A 321 18.92 8.11 7.51
N HIS A 322 19.68 7.73 6.48
CA HIS A 322 19.26 6.75 5.45
C HIS A 322 20.41 5.81 5.11
N ARG A 323 20.79 5.01 6.10
CA ARG A 323 21.98 4.15 6.10
C ARG A 323 21.75 2.91 5.23
N ALA A 324 22.83 2.31 4.72
CA ALA A 324 22.79 1.11 3.89
C ALA A 324 22.04 -0.07 4.54
N MET A 325 22.14 -0.19 5.87
CA MET A 325 21.46 -1.23 6.63
C MET A 325 19.93 -1.16 6.56
N TYR A 326 19.36 0.01 6.26
CA TYR A 326 17.92 0.19 6.12
C TYR A 326 17.38 -0.32 4.80
N ALA A 327 18.23 -0.69 3.84
CA ALA A 327 17.78 -1.36 2.61
C ALA A 327 17.50 -2.84 2.81
N VAL A 328 17.71 -3.39 4.01
CA VAL A 328 17.56 -4.82 4.29
C VAL A 328 16.99 -5.09 5.69
N ASP A 329 16.42 -4.10 6.37
CA ASP A 329 15.95 -4.26 7.75
C ASP A 329 14.51 -4.80 7.83
N GLY A 330 13.85 -4.96 6.67
CA GLY A 330 12.50 -5.47 6.54
C GLY A 330 11.42 -4.42 6.78
N LYS A 331 11.78 -3.13 6.87
CA LYS A 331 10.83 -2.04 7.11
C LYS A 331 10.62 -1.19 5.87
N ASN A 332 9.37 -1.16 5.44
CA ASN A 332 8.93 -0.42 4.24
C ASN A 332 8.83 1.11 4.43
N ASP A 333 9.15 1.63 5.62
CA ASP A 333 9.27 3.07 5.93
C ASP A 333 10.69 3.53 6.24
N THR A 334 11.70 2.66 6.09
CA THR A 334 13.11 3.06 6.13
C THR A 334 13.78 2.75 4.80
N ARG A 335 14.86 3.46 4.49
CA ARG A 335 15.55 3.29 3.22
C ARG A 335 17.02 3.67 3.30
N TRP A 336 17.81 3.14 2.36
CA TRP A 336 19.13 3.68 2.05
C TRP A 336 19.00 4.80 1.02
N THR A 337 19.75 5.89 1.19
CA THR A 337 19.80 7.00 0.22
C THR A 337 21.18 7.65 0.18
N THR A 338 21.63 8.02 -1.02
CA THR A 338 22.87 8.80 -1.23
C THR A 338 22.65 10.31 -1.12
N GLU A 339 23.72 11.10 -1.13
CA GLU A 339 23.58 12.54 -1.38
C GLU A 339 23.13 12.83 -2.82
N VAL A 340 22.63 14.05 -3.03
CA VAL A 340 22.12 14.48 -4.34
C VAL A 340 23.25 14.52 -5.37
N ASN A 341 22.98 14.00 -6.56
CA ASN A 341 23.87 13.77 -7.70
C ASN A 341 25.02 12.78 -7.43
N GLN A 342 24.92 11.96 -6.38
CA GLN A 342 25.89 10.89 -6.16
C GLN A 342 25.38 9.57 -6.74
N LYS A 343 26.32 8.82 -7.33
CA LYS A 343 26.09 7.42 -7.71
C LYS A 343 26.13 6.56 -6.47
N GLY A 344 25.18 5.65 -6.35
CA GLY A 344 25.11 4.69 -5.25
C GLY A 344 25.58 3.33 -5.68
N GLN A 345 26.36 2.68 -4.83
CA GLN A 345 26.65 1.26 -4.91
C GLN A 345 26.44 0.67 -3.52
N LEU A 346 25.52 -0.29 -3.41
CA LEU A 346 25.23 -1.03 -2.19
C LEU A 346 25.48 -2.51 -2.44
N SER A 347 26.23 -3.14 -1.54
CA SER A 347 26.51 -4.58 -1.54
C SER A 347 25.99 -5.22 -0.27
N ILE A 348 25.44 -6.42 -0.39
CA ILE A 348 24.83 -7.20 0.69
C ILE A 348 25.59 -8.50 0.84
N ASN A 349 26.07 -8.81 2.04
CA ASN A 349 26.71 -10.06 2.41
C ASN A 349 25.69 -11.00 3.06
N LEU A 350 25.30 -12.06 2.36
CA LEU A 350 24.30 -13.04 2.82
C LEU A 350 24.84 -14.00 3.90
N GLY A 351 26.10 -13.83 4.31
CA GLY A 351 26.79 -14.61 5.36
C GLY A 351 27.21 -16.02 4.96
N ALA A 352 26.61 -16.59 3.90
CA ALA A 352 26.94 -17.90 3.34
C ALA A 352 26.49 -18.00 1.88
N GLU A 353 26.91 -19.06 1.18
CA GLU A 353 26.37 -19.38 -0.14
C GLU A 353 24.89 -19.77 -0.01
N ARG A 354 24.01 -19.03 -0.70
CA ARG A 354 22.57 -19.25 -0.71
C ARG A 354 22.08 -19.63 -2.10
N GLN A 355 21.07 -20.50 -2.17
CA GLN A 355 20.34 -20.75 -3.41
C GLN A 355 19.27 -19.67 -3.58
N ILE A 356 19.51 -18.73 -4.49
CA ILE A 356 18.66 -17.56 -4.72
C ILE A 356 17.73 -17.85 -5.89
N LYS A 357 16.44 -17.55 -5.70
CA LYS A 357 15.37 -17.74 -6.69
C LYS A 357 14.82 -16.42 -7.24
N GLN A 358 14.92 -15.34 -6.47
CA GLN A 358 14.44 -14.04 -6.90
C GLN A 358 15.16 -12.93 -6.13
N ILE A 359 15.42 -11.80 -6.77
CA ILE A 359 15.87 -10.57 -6.12
C ILE A 359 14.84 -9.48 -6.41
N GLU A 360 14.38 -8.82 -5.36
CA GLU A 360 13.41 -7.72 -5.40
C GLU A 360 14.10 -6.43 -4.96
N ILE A 361 13.87 -5.34 -5.71
CA ILE A 361 14.46 -4.03 -5.44
C ILE A 361 13.35 -2.99 -5.39
N ASP A 362 13.07 -2.50 -4.18
CA ASP A 362 12.05 -1.49 -3.93
C ASP A 362 12.69 -0.10 -4.00
N PHE A 363 12.81 0.46 -5.20
CA PHE A 363 13.31 1.83 -5.40
C PHE A 363 12.40 2.87 -4.73
N GLU A 364 12.97 4.02 -4.36
CA GLU A 364 12.22 5.10 -3.70
C GLU A 364 10.94 5.49 -4.45
N TYR A 365 11.09 5.71 -5.76
CA TYR A 365 10.03 6.09 -6.68
C TYR A 365 9.99 5.09 -7.84
N PRO A 366 9.07 4.11 -7.80
CA PRO A 366 9.13 2.99 -8.74
C PRO A 366 8.68 3.37 -10.15
N ASP A 367 7.96 4.47 -10.35
CA ASP A 367 7.59 4.99 -11.67
C ASP A 367 8.67 5.87 -12.33
N LYS A 368 9.71 6.28 -11.60
CA LYS A 368 10.78 7.12 -12.13
C LYS A 368 11.85 6.34 -12.86
N TRP A 369 12.54 7.03 -13.77
CA TRP A 369 13.55 6.42 -14.64
C TRP A 369 14.92 6.34 -13.96
N HIS A 370 15.53 5.16 -14.03
CA HIS A 370 16.79 4.82 -13.40
C HIS A 370 17.74 4.16 -14.39
N THR A 371 19.03 4.45 -14.30
CA THR A 371 20.08 3.57 -14.85
C THR A 371 20.78 2.84 -13.73
N PHE A 372 20.76 1.51 -13.76
CA PHE A 372 21.32 0.68 -12.70
C PHE A 372 21.93 -0.62 -13.22
N LYS A 373 22.66 -1.31 -12.36
CA LYS A 373 23.23 -2.63 -12.59
C LYS A 373 23.03 -3.50 -11.36
N LEU A 374 22.56 -4.73 -11.55
CA LEU A 374 22.42 -5.74 -10.50
C LEU A 374 23.39 -6.88 -10.77
N GLU A 375 24.16 -7.26 -9.75
CA GLU A 375 25.22 -8.25 -9.85
C GLU A 375 25.24 -9.18 -8.63
N TYR A 376 25.84 -10.36 -8.79
CA TYR A 376 26.11 -11.30 -7.69
C TYR A 376 27.56 -11.76 -7.68
N SER A 377 28.00 -12.25 -6.53
CA SER A 377 29.33 -12.82 -6.36
C SER A 377 29.35 -13.91 -5.29
N LYS A 378 30.32 -14.83 -5.38
CA LYS A 378 30.62 -15.81 -4.33
C LYS A 378 31.71 -15.34 -3.37
N ASP A 379 32.55 -14.40 -3.80
CA ASP A 379 33.82 -14.03 -3.13
C ASP A 379 33.98 -12.51 -2.93
N ASN A 380 32.99 -11.71 -3.32
CA ASN A 380 33.00 -10.24 -3.27
C ASN A 380 34.06 -9.59 -4.18
N GLN A 381 34.69 -10.35 -5.08
CA GLN A 381 35.75 -9.90 -5.97
C GLN A 381 35.36 -10.09 -7.44
N ASN A 382 34.88 -11.28 -7.77
CA ASN A 382 34.44 -11.65 -9.12
C ASN A 382 32.92 -11.52 -9.20
N TRP A 383 32.46 -10.59 -10.03
CA TRP A 383 31.05 -10.23 -10.13
C TRP A 383 30.45 -10.69 -11.46
N THR A 384 29.28 -11.32 -11.38
CA THR A 384 28.48 -11.71 -12.53
C THR A 384 27.22 -10.87 -12.59
N THR A 385 26.86 -10.39 -13.78
CA THR A 385 25.71 -9.52 -14.00
C THR A 385 24.40 -10.30 -14.05
N ILE A 386 23.37 -9.79 -13.38
CA ILE A 386 21.98 -10.28 -13.42
C ILE A 386 21.17 -9.40 -14.38
N ALA A 387 21.26 -8.09 -14.18
CA ALA A 387 20.59 -7.09 -15.02
C ALA A 387 21.52 -5.88 -15.24
N ASP A 388 21.51 -5.33 -16.45
CA ASP A 388 22.29 -4.16 -16.83
C ASP A 388 21.42 -3.15 -17.58
N HIS A 389 21.09 -2.07 -16.88
CA HIS A 389 20.37 -0.91 -17.41
C HIS A 389 21.27 0.33 -17.36
N THR A 390 22.60 0.16 -17.44
CA THR A 390 23.53 1.28 -17.30
C THR A 390 23.55 2.20 -18.53
N GLN A 391 23.17 1.68 -19.70
CA GLN A 391 23.16 2.41 -20.98
C GLN A 391 21.79 2.97 -21.37
N GLN A 392 20.71 2.44 -20.81
CA GLN A 392 19.35 2.85 -21.11
C GLN A 392 18.55 2.93 -19.82
N ALA A 393 18.01 4.11 -19.53
CA ALA A 393 17.16 4.29 -18.35
C ALA A 393 15.88 3.46 -18.50
N VAL A 394 15.42 2.90 -17.38
CA VAL A 394 14.17 2.15 -17.27
C VAL A 394 13.39 2.62 -16.05
N GLN A 395 12.06 2.55 -16.10
CA GLN A 395 11.25 2.71 -14.88
C GLN A 395 11.55 1.55 -13.92
N ALA A 396 11.46 1.79 -12.62
CA ALA A 396 11.82 0.81 -11.60
C ALA A 396 10.76 -0.30 -11.42
N TYR A 397 9.46 0.02 -11.45
CA TYR A 397 8.38 -0.95 -11.15
C TYR A 397 8.35 -2.18 -12.08
N PRO A 398 8.59 -2.08 -13.40
CA PRO A 398 8.64 -3.26 -14.26
C PRO A 398 9.88 -4.13 -14.01
N ASN A 399 10.93 -3.55 -13.41
CA ASN A 399 12.24 -4.17 -13.19
C ASN A 399 12.52 -4.45 -11.70
N MET A 400 11.50 -4.31 -10.86
CA MET A 400 11.56 -4.53 -9.41
C MET A 400 11.90 -6.00 -9.09
N PHE A 401 11.35 -6.94 -9.86
CA PHE A 401 11.51 -8.38 -9.64
C PHE A 401 12.45 -9.01 -10.66
N ASN A 402 13.49 -9.68 -10.17
CA ASN A 402 14.51 -10.36 -10.96
C ASN A 402 14.51 -11.84 -10.62
N GLU A 403 13.81 -12.66 -11.41
CA GLU A 403 13.81 -14.13 -11.27
C GLU A 403 15.16 -14.71 -11.69
N VAL A 404 15.75 -15.56 -10.85
CA VAL A 404 17.08 -16.14 -11.05
C VAL A 404 17.12 -17.59 -10.54
N ASP A 405 18.15 -18.33 -10.91
CA ASP A 405 18.46 -19.61 -10.25
C ASP A 405 19.97 -19.74 -10.04
N ILE A 406 20.47 -19.07 -9.00
CA ILE A 406 21.91 -18.86 -8.78
C ILE A 406 22.34 -19.23 -7.37
N LYS A 407 23.64 -19.50 -7.21
CA LYS A 407 24.30 -19.64 -5.91
C LYS A 407 25.27 -18.48 -5.69
N ALA A 408 25.06 -17.70 -4.64
CA ALA A 408 25.87 -16.53 -4.34
C ALA A 408 25.97 -16.27 -2.84
N ASN A 409 27.00 -15.51 -2.45
CA ASN A 409 27.21 -15.01 -1.10
C ASN A 409 26.94 -13.51 -1.02
N PHE A 410 27.07 -12.81 -2.15
CA PHE A 410 26.98 -11.36 -2.24
C PHE A 410 26.06 -10.93 -3.36
N ILE A 411 25.27 -9.89 -3.11
CA ILE A 411 24.47 -9.16 -4.09
C ILE A 411 24.96 -7.71 -4.13
N ARG A 412 25.00 -7.09 -5.31
CA ARG A 412 25.37 -5.69 -5.47
C ARG A 412 24.43 -4.97 -6.42
N LEU A 413 23.91 -3.84 -5.96
CA LEU A 413 23.15 -2.89 -6.74
C LEU A 413 23.99 -1.63 -6.95
N SER A 414 24.22 -1.24 -8.21
CA SER A 414 24.83 0.04 -8.57
C SER A 414 23.80 0.90 -9.29
N ILE A 415 23.43 2.05 -8.73
CA ILE A 415 22.52 3.04 -9.34
C ILE A 415 23.36 4.21 -9.83
N ASN A 416 23.40 4.39 -11.14
CA ASN A 416 24.21 5.41 -11.81
C ASN A 416 23.48 6.75 -11.92
N ASN A 417 22.21 6.72 -12.29
CA ASN A 417 21.36 7.91 -12.36
C ASN A 417 19.93 7.54 -11.97
N SER A 418 19.21 8.52 -11.42
CA SER A 418 17.77 8.50 -11.17
C SER A 418 17.24 9.90 -11.48
N GLU A 419 15.99 10.00 -11.92
CA GLU A 419 15.30 11.30 -12.09
C GLU A 419 15.28 12.12 -10.78
N ASP A 420 15.32 11.45 -9.62
CA ASP A 420 15.41 12.04 -8.28
C ASP A 420 16.80 12.53 -7.89
N ARG A 421 17.78 12.27 -8.76
CA ARG A 421 19.17 12.63 -8.54
C ARG A 421 19.78 11.97 -7.31
N THR A 422 19.16 10.92 -6.76
CA THR A 422 19.73 10.12 -5.67
C THR A 422 19.63 8.64 -6.01
N ALA A 423 20.53 7.83 -5.48
CA ALA A 423 20.35 6.39 -5.43
C ALA A 423 19.65 6.06 -4.11
N SER A 424 18.47 5.47 -4.19
CA SER A 424 17.58 5.32 -3.04
C SER A 424 16.68 4.09 -3.18
N VAL A 425 16.68 3.23 -2.17
CA VAL A 425 15.86 2.01 -2.12
C VAL A 425 15.33 1.78 -0.71
N TRP A 426 14.03 1.50 -0.61
CA TRP A 426 13.36 1.09 0.62
C TRP A 426 13.89 -0.25 1.08
N GLU A 427 13.86 -1.26 0.21
CA GLU A 427 14.30 -2.62 0.54
C GLU A 427 14.94 -3.31 -0.68
N ILE A 428 15.87 -4.22 -0.40
CA ILE A 428 16.41 -5.20 -1.34
C ILE A 428 16.22 -6.57 -0.71
N LYS A 429 15.31 -7.35 -1.28
CA LYS A 429 14.94 -8.67 -0.74
C LYS A 429 15.54 -9.76 -1.63
N VAL A 430 16.22 -10.72 -1.02
CA VAL A 430 16.90 -11.82 -1.70
C VAL A 430 16.20 -13.11 -1.33
N TRP A 431 15.31 -13.57 -2.19
CA TRP A 431 14.42 -14.68 -1.90
C TRP A 431 15.01 -16.02 -2.31
N GLY A 432 14.84 -17.02 -1.47
CA GLY A 432 15.11 -18.42 -1.79
C GLY A 432 14.22 -19.39 -1.04
N ASN A 433 14.39 -20.68 -1.31
CA ASN A 433 13.63 -21.71 -0.62
C ASN A 433 14.03 -21.79 0.86
N PRO A 434 13.08 -22.14 1.77
CA PRO A 434 13.34 -22.29 3.19
C PRO A 434 14.47 -23.24 3.58
#